data_AF-A0A7C2XIK9-F1
#
_entry.id   AF-A0A7C2XIK9-F1
#
_cell.length_a   1.000
_cell.length_b   1.000
_cell.length_c   1.000
_cell.angle_alpha   90.00
_cell.angle_beta   90.00
_cell.angle_gamma   90.00
#
_symmetry.space_group_name_H-M   'P 1'
#
loop_
_entity.id
_entity.type
_entity.pdbx_description
1 polymer ?
#
loop_
_entity_poly.entity_id
_entity_poly.type
_entity_poly.pdbx_seq_one_letter_code
_entity_poly.pdbx_strand_id
1 'polypeptide(L)' 'VLLDLAMPEFSGYDVIDVLEKEKELEKNKIIVFTASTISETELDKLVKRGVHSYLLKPSDLDDLTEKLNELVNS' A
#
# COMPACT_ATOMS: atom_id res chain seq x y z
N VAL A 1 -7.67 1.00 2.85
CA VAL A 1 -7.83 -0.09 1.83
C VAL A 1 -6.52 -0.87 1.73
N LEU A 2 -6.54 -2.19 1.59
CA LEU A 2 -5.34 -3.00 1.31
C LEU A 2 -5.22 -3.26 -0.19
N LEU A 3 -4.05 -2.98 -0.77
CA LEU A 3 -3.79 -3.09 -2.21
C LEU A 3 -2.55 -3.94 -2.47
N ASP A 4 -2.69 -5.02 -3.25
CA ASP A 4 -1.54 -5.80 -3.71
C ASP A 4 -0.96 -5.20 -4.99
N LEU A 5 0.37 -5.14 -5.11
CA LEU A 5 1.02 -4.69 -6.35
C LEU A 5 1.24 -5.84 -7.34
N ALA A 6 1.42 -7.05 -6.82
CA ALA A 6 1.67 -8.24 -7.63
C ALA A 6 0.36 -8.97 -7.92
N MET A 7 -0.39 -8.46 -8.90
CA MET A 7 -1.64 -9.05 -9.38
C MET A 7 -1.47 -9.59 -10.82
N PRO A 8 -2.12 -10.70 -11.18
CA PRO A 8 -1.90 -11.38 -12.47
C PRO A 8 -2.47 -10.64 -13.70
N GLU A 9 -3.54 -9.86 -13.54
CA GLU A 9 -4.23 -9.20 -14.66
C GLU A 9 -4.04 -7.68 -14.70
N PHE A 10 -3.77 -7.04 -13.56
CA PHE A 10 -3.59 -5.59 -13.43
C PHE A 10 -2.45 -5.28 -12.51
N SER A 11 -1.73 -4.18 -12.71
CA SER A 11 -0.70 -3.76 -11.76
C SER A 11 -1.33 -2.95 -10.64
N GLY A 12 -1.01 -3.22 -9.38
CA GLY A 12 -1.47 -2.35 -8.28
C GLY A 12 -0.93 -0.91 -8.41
N TYR A 13 0.15 -0.71 -9.18
CA TYR A 13 0.64 0.61 -9.55
C TYR A 13 -0.36 1.40 -10.39
N ASP A 14 -1.09 0.75 -11.31
CA ASP A 14 -2.11 1.42 -12.14
C ASP A 14 -3.26 1.96 -11.26
N VAL A 15 -3.62 1.21 -10.22
CA VAL A 15 -4.64 1.63 -9.24
C VAL A 15 -4.16 2.87 -8.48
N ILE A 16 -2.91 2.88 -8.04
CA ILE A 16 -2.31 4.05 -7.36
C ILE A 16 -2.30 5.26 -8.31
N ASP A 17 -1.92 5.07 -9.57
CA ASP A 17 -1.89 6.14 -10.57
C ASP A 17 -3.28 6.75 -10.83
N VAL A 18 -4.32 5.93 -10.88
CA VAL A 18 -5.71 6.40 -11.01
C VAL A 18 -6.13 7.16 -9.75
N LEU A 19 -5.89 6.59 -8.56
CA LEU A 19 -6.26 7.22 -7.29
C LEU A 19 -5.50 8.53 -7.04
N GLU A 20 -4.25 8.64 -7.51
CA GLU A 20 -3.47 9.89 -7.45
C GLU A 20 -4.11 10.97 -8.34
N LYS A 21 -4.46 10.62 -9.58
CA LYS A 21 -5.09 11.55 -10.53
C LYS A 21 -6.44 12.07 -10.01
N GLU A 22 -7.22 11.20 -9.40
CA GLU A 22 -8.51 11.55 -8.79
C GLU A 22 -8.36 12.25 -7.41
N LYS A 23 -7.13 12.42 -6.90
CA LYS A 23 -6.81 12.98 -5.58
C LYS A 23 -7.49 12.24 -4.44
N GLU A 24 -7.59 10.93 -4.58
CA GLU A 24 -8.30 10.03 -3.66
C GLU A 24 -7.36 9.14 -2.83
N LEU A 25 -6.05 9.18 -3.10
CA LEU A 25 -5.04 8.41 -2.36
C LEU A 25 -5.06 8.69 -0.86
N GLU A 26 -4.96 9.97 -0.49
CA GLU A 26 -4.94 10.40 0.91
C GLU A 26 -6.28 10.15 1.62
N LYS A 27 -7.38 10.21 0.85
CA LYS A 27 -8.74 10.04 1.36
C LYS A 27 -9.07 8.59 1.74
N ASN A 28 -8.58 7.63 0.95
CA ASN A 28 -8.93 6.22 1.09
C ASN A 28 -7.95 5.42 1.97
N LYS A 29 -6.91 6.08 2.50
CA LYS A 29 -5.83 5.51 3.32
C LYS A 29 -5.39 4.12 2.79
N ILE A 30 -4.64 4.13 1.70
CA ILE A 30 -4.18 2.91 1.02
C ILE A 30 -2.97 2.32 1.76
N ILE A 31 -3.04 1.03 2.11
CA ILE A 31 -1.91 0.22 2.55
C ILE A 31 -1.51 -0.68 1.38
N VAL A 32 -0.26 -0.61 0.96
CA VAL A 32 0.28 -1.53 -0.03
C VAL A 32 0.70 -2.84 0.65
N PHE A 33 0.23 -3.98 0.16
CA PHE A 33 0.58 -5.31 0.67
C PHE A 33 1.11 -6.21 -0.43
N THR A 34 2.43 -6.22 -0.61
CA THR A 34 3.12 -6.84 -1.77
C THR A 34 4.23 -7.80 -1.34
N ALA A 35 4.87 -8.51 -2.28
CA ALA A 35 6.00 -9.39 -2.01
C ALA A 35 7.26 -8.63 -1.57
N SER A 36 8.03 -9.20 -0.64
CA SER A 36 9.33 -8.68 -0.16
C SER A 36 10.42 -8.54 -1.23
N THR A 37 10.20 -9.05 -2.43
CA THR A 37 11.09 -8.86 -3.58
C THR A 37 11.00 -7.46 -4.18
N ILE A 38 9.97 -6.67 -3.83
CA ILE A 38 9.88 -5.27 -4.23
C ILE A 38 10.87 -4.45 -3.41
N SER A 39 11.62 -3.56 -4.08
CA SER A 39 12.59 -2.69 -3.42
C SER A 39 11.90 -1.71 -2.46
N GLU A 40 12.45 -1.55 -1.27
CA GLU A 40 12.02 -0.51 -0.32
C GLU A 40 12.03 0.88 -0.95
N THR A 41 12.98 1.17 -1.84
CA THR A 41 13.04 2.46 -2.56
C THR A 41 11.81 2.70 -3.44
N GLU A 42 11.23 1.64 -4.02
CA GLU A 42 9.98 1.75 -4.78
C GLU A 42 8.79 2.01 -3.85
N LEU A 43 8.75 1.36 -2.69
CA LEU A 43 7.69 1.54 -1.69
C LEU A 43 7.73 2.96 -1.09
N ASP A 44 8.92 3.49 -0.81
CA ASP A 44 9.11 4.86 -0.36
C ASP A 44 8.60 5.89 -1.38
N LYS A 45 8.74 5.62 -2.68
CA LYS A 45 8.15 6.48 -3.71
C LYS A 45 6.63 6.48 -3.62
N LEU A 46 6.00 5.33 -3.38
CA LEU A 46 4.55 5.24 -3.23
C LEU A 46 4.05 6.01 -2.00
N VAL A 47 4.76 5.90 -0.87
CA VAL A 47 4.44 6.68 0.34
C VAL A 47 4.54 8.19 0.06
N LYS A 48 5.58 8.63 -0.65
CA LYS A 48 5.72 10.03 -1.08
C LYS A 48 4.62 10.53 -2.02
N ARG A 49 3.92 9.63 -2.70
CA ARG A 49 2.77 9.93 -3.57
C ARG A 49 1.43 10.00 -2.82
N GLY A 50 1.42 9.68 -1.51
CA GLY A 50 0.22 9.72 -0.69
C GLY A 50 -0.35 8.34 -0.32
N VAL A 51 0.38 7.25 -0.59
CA VAL A 51 0.08 5.96 0.04
C VAL A 51 0.34 6.08 1.55
N HIS A 52 -0.56 5.55 2.36
CA HIS A 52 -0.49 5.70 3.81
C HIS A 52 0.63 4.86 4.43
N SER A 53 0.72 3.59 4.04
CA SER A 53 1.78 2.69 4.52
C SER A 53 1.94 1.49 3.59
N TYR A 54 2.96 0.66 3.84
CA TYR A 54 3.17 -0.59 3.12
C TYR A 54 3.53 -1.73 4.08
N LEU A 55 3.32 -2.96 3.63
CA LEU A 55 3.60 -4.21 4.31
C LEU A 55 4.16 -5.22 3.28
N LEU A 56 5.22 -5.93 3.65
CA LEU A 56 5.93 -6.88 2.77
C LEU A 56 5.61 -8.33 3.13
N LYS A 57 5.33 -9.17 2.14
CA LYS A 57 5.11 -10.62 2.31
C LYS A 57 6.45 -11.39 2.27
N PRO A 58 6.65 -12.41 3.12
CA PRO A 58 5.75 -12.84 4.19
C PRO A 58 5.88 -11.89 5.39
N SER A 59 4.75 -11.35 5.83
CA SER A 59 4.62 -10.62 7.10
C SER A 59 3.72 -11.43 8.01
N ASP A 60 4.01 -11.44 9.31
CA ASP A 60 3.17 -12.14 10.26
C ASP A 60 1.83 -11.42 10.45
N LEU A 61 0.81 -12.16 10.90
CA LEU A 61 -0.53 -11.60 11.16
C LEU A 61 -0.49 -10.47 12.20
N ASP A 62 0.50 -10.49 13.09
CA ASP A 62 0.73 -9.45 14.09
C ASP A 62 1.14 -8.12 13.44
N ASP A 63 2.05 -8.12 12.48
CA ASP A 63 2.48 -6.90 11.75
C ASP A 63 1.31 -6.28 10.98
N LEU A 64 0.47 -7.11 10.37
CA LEU A 64 -0.75 -6.66 9.68
C LEU A 64 -1.74 -6.04 10.68
N THR A 65 -1.91 -6.67 11.84
CA THR A 65 -2.82 -6.21 12.89
C THR A 65 -2.36 -4.88 13.48
N GLU A 66 -1.05 -4.70 13.69
CA GLU A 66 -0.46 -3.44 14.14
C GLU A 66 -0.72 -2.30 13.14
N LYS A 67 -0.43 -2.53 11.85
CA LYS A 67 -0.68 -1.54 10.79
C LYS A 67 -2.16 -1.17 10.65
N LEU A 68 -3.07 -2.14 10.80
CA LEU A 68 -4.51 -1.86 10.77
C LEU A 68 -4.97 -1.06 12.00
N ASN A 69 -4.41 -1.35 13.19
CA ASN A 69 -4.72 -0.61 14.41
C ASN A 69 -4.22 0.84 14.35
N GLU A 70 -3.04 1.10 13.77
CA GLU A 70 -2.57 2.47 13.50
C GLU A 70 -3.58 3.26 12.65
N LEU A 71 -4.20 2.57 11.68
CA LEU A 71 -5.13 3.18 10.73
C LEU A 71 -6.50 3.51 11.30
N VAL A 72 -7.03 2.65 12.17
CA VAL A 72 -8.33 2.81 12.83
C VAL A 72 -8.27 3.87 13.94
N ASN A 73 -7.12 4.03 14.59
CA ASN A 73 -6.93 4.98 15.69
C ASN A 73 -6.35 6.35 15.25
N SER A 74 -6.18 6.57 13.93
CA SER A 74 -5.70 7.82 13.31
C SER A 74 -6.81 8.57 12.58
#